data_AF-A0A9X4SGW5-F1
#
_entry.id   AF-A0A9X4SGW5-F1
#
_cell.length_a   1.000
_cell.length_b   1.000
_cell.length_c   1.000
_cell.angle_alpha   90.00
_cell.angle_beta   90.00
_cell.angle_gamma   90.00
#
_symmetry.space_group_name_H-M   'P 1'
#
loop_
_entity.id
_entity.type
_entity.pdbx_description
1 polymer ?
#
loop_
_entity_poly.entity_id
_entity_poly.type
_entity_poly.pdbx_seq_one_letter_code
_entity_poly.pdbx_strand_id
1 'polypeptide(L)'
;MTDNEIKKVRTSSKIGGVLSVLCMFLMLSLAFSGNLQGAGFFLAIEAICVFVTIRSSYIFYKKAYSDDTTTFKVPKIYRRGKTINPNHPRGLQTWKGIFGFIIIGFFLGIILFMVV
;
A
#
# COMPACT_ATOMS: atom_id res chain seq x y z
N MET A 1 -20.00 9.69 5.40
CA MET A 1 -18.80 9.83 4.54
C MET A 1 -18.95 11.14 3.78
N THR A 2 -17.92 12.00 3.70
CA THR A 2 -18.02 13.27 2.95
C THR A 2 -17.32 13.20 1.59
N ASP A 3 -17.77 13.98 0.61
CA ASP A 3 -17.13 14.07 -0.71
C ASP A 3 -15.67 14.53 -0.63
N ASN A 4 -15.35 15.35 0.36
CA ASN A 4 -13.99 15.80 0.66
C ASN A 4 -13.09 14.64 1.10
N GLU A 5 -13.58 13.70 1.92
CA GLU A 5 -12.83 12.49 2.31
C GLU A 5 -12.54 11.61 1.08
N ILE A 6 -13.53 11.44 0.19
CA ILE A 6 -13.40 10.64 -1.04
C ILE A 6 -12.37 11.27 -1.98
N LYS A 7 -12.44 12.60 -2.18
CA LYS A 7 -11.49 13.34 -3.02
C LYS A 7 -10.07 13.24 -2.47
N LYS A 8 -9.89 13.39 -1.16
CA LYS A 8 -8.58 13.27 -0.49
C LYS A 8 -7.95 11.91 -0.71
N VAL A 9 -8.69 10.82 -0.47
CA VAL A 9 -8.18 9.45 -0.66
C VAL A 9 -7.90 9.16 -2.14
N ARG A 10 -8.74 9.65 -3.05
CA ARG A 10 -8.50 9.53 -4.50
C ARG A 10 -7.20 10.19 -4.92
N THR A 11 -6.94 11.42 -4.47
CA THR A 11 -5.71 12.16 -4.77
C THR A 11 -4.48 11.50 -4.17
N SER A 12 -4.54 11.11 -2.88
CA SER A 12 -3.46 10.37 -2.22
C SER A 12 -3.13 9.08 -2.95
N SER A 13 -4.14 8.30 -3.36
CA SER A 13 -3.93 7.07 -4.12
C SER A 13 -3.37 7.30 -5.53
N LYS A 14 -3.58 8.47 -6.14
CA LYS A 14 -2.95 8.83 -7.42
C LYS A 14 -1.48 9.19 -7.22
N ILE A 15 -1.19 10.09 -6.27
CA ILE A 15 0.17 10.52 -5.94
C ILE A 15 1.02 9.34 -5.50
N GLY A 16 0.51 8.51 -4.58
CA GLY A 16 1.20 7.31 -4.12
C GLY A 16 1.47 6.31 -5.25
N GLY A 17 0.56 6.20 -6.22
CA GLY A 17 0.76 5.35 -7.40
C GLY A 17 1.89 5.86 -8.31
N VAL A 18 1.97 7.17 -8.55
CA VAL A 18 3.06 7.76 -9.34
C VAL A 18 4.39 7.61 -8.62
N LEU A 19 4.43 7.90 -7.32
CA LEU A 19 5.63 7.77 -6.51
C LEU A 19 6.12 6.31 -6.48
N SER A 20 5.20 5.36 -6.37
CA SER A 20 5.50 3.93 -6.39
C SER A 20 6.17 3.47 -7.68
N VAL A 21 5.66 3.94 -8.83
CA VAL A 21 6.28 3.66 -10.14
C VAL A 21 7.69 4.25 -10.22
N LEU A 22 7.90 5.47 -9.73
CA LEU A 22 9.22 6.11 -9.71
C LEU A 22 10.20 5.36 -8.80
N CYS A 23 9.78 4.97 -7.60
CA CYS A 23 10.59 4.20 -6.67
C CYS A 23 10.96 2.83 -7.25
N MET A 24 10.03 2.13 -7.89
CA MET A 24 10.33 0.87 -8.58
C MET A 24 11.34 1.06 -9.71
N PHE A 25 11.20 2.10 -10.54
CA PHE A 25 12.12 2.37 -11.63
C PHE A 25 13.54 2.68 -11.13
N LEU A 26 13.66 3.51 -10.10
CA LEU A 26 14.95 3.84 -9.48
C LEU A 26 15.59 2.62 -8.82
N MET A 27 14.82 1.85 -8.05
CA MET A 27 15.27 0.63 -7.41
C MET A 27 15.81 -0.38 -8.43
N LEU A 28 15.07 -0.60 -9.52
CA LEU A 28 15.47 -1.53 -10.59
C LEU A 28 16.75 -1.06 -11.29
N SER A 29 16.84 0.25 -11.60
CA SER A 29 18.02 0.84 -12.24
C SER A 29 19.28 0.68 -11.38
N LEU A 30 19.16 0.91 -10.07
CA LEU A 30 20.25 0.78 -9.12
C LEU A 30 20.65 -0.68 -8.89
N ALA A 31 19.68 -1.59 -8.85
CA ALA A 31 19.95 -3.02 -8.76
C ALA A 31 20.74 -3.52 -9.98
N PHE A 32 20.38 -3.08 -11.19
CA PHE A 32 21.11 -3.44 -12.42
C PHE A 32 22.50 -2.83 -12.52
N SER A 33 22.75 -1.67 -11.90
CA SER A 33 24.10 -1.09 -11.81
C SER A 33 24.96 -1.70 -10.70
N GLY A 34 24.44 -2.69 -9.96
CA GLY A 34 25.12 -3.32 -8.83
C GLY A 34 25.07 -2.52 -7.53
N ASN A 35 24.40 -1.36 -7.51
CA ASN A 35 24.22 -0.54 -6.32
C ASN A 35 23.05 -1.06 -5.46
N LEU A 36 23.28 -2.18 -4.78
CA LEU A 36 22.29 -2.82 -3.90
C LEU A 36 21.93 -1.95 -2.69
N GLN A 37 22.85 -1.11 -2.21
CA GLN A 37 22.60 -0.18 -1.11
C GLN A 37 21.53 0.85 -1.49
N GLY A 38 21.69 1.48 -2.65
CA GLY A 38 20.71 2.42 -3.20
C GLY A 38 19.37 1.76 -3.51
N ALA A 39 19.39 0.54 -4.06
CA ALA A 39 18.16 -0.23 -4.27
C ALA A 39 17.43 -0.54 -2.95
N GLY A 40 18.16 -0.90 -1.89
CA GLY A 40 17.63 -1.11 -0.54
C GLY A 40 16.97 0.14 0.05
N PHE A 41 17.60 1.30 -0.13
CA PHE A 41 17.04 2.60 0.28
C PHE A 41 15.69 2.89 -0.39
N PHE A 42 15.61 2.73 -1.72
CA PHE A 42 14.35 2.95 -2.44
C PHE A 42 13.28 1.90 -2.12
N LEU A 43 13.67 0.65 -1.81
CA LEU A 43 12.76 -0.38 -1.33
C LEU A 43 12.14 -0.01 0.03
N ALA A 44 12.96 0.52 0.96
CA ALA A 44 12.47 0.96 2.26
C ALA A 44 11.52 2.16 2.15
N ILE A 45 11.86 3.15 1.31
CA ILE A 45 10.97 4.28 1.00
C ILE A 45 9.66 3.77 0.39
N GLU A 46 9.74 2.87 -0.58
CA GLU A 46 8.56 2.32 -1.25
C GLU A 46 7.63 1.61 -0.26
N ALA A 47 8.20 0.81 0.65
CA ALA A 47 7.43 0.15 1.69
C ALA A 47 6.68 1.17 2.58
N ILE A 48 7.30 2.30 2.93
CA ILE A 48 6.65 3.38 3.68
C ILE A 48 5.51 4.02 2.87
N CYS A 49 5.75 4.34 1.59
CA CYS A 49 4.77 4.95 0.71
C CYS A 49 3.54 4.05 0.50
N VAL A 50 3.79 2.76 0.26
CA VAL A 50 2.75 1.73 0.14
C VAL A 50 2.02 1.57 1.46
N PHE A 51 2.72 1.52 2.60
CA PHE A 51 2.11 1.42 3.92
C PHE A 51 1.11 2.54 4.18
N VAL A 52 1.50 3.80 3.96
CA VAL A 52 0.61 4.97 4.17
C VAL A 52 -0.62 4.90 3.25
N THR A 53 -0.43 4.52 1.99
CA THR A 53 -1.50 4.43 1.00
C THR A 53 -2.50 3.30 1.31
N ILE A 54 -1.98 2.12 1.65
CA ILE A 54 -2.76 0.93 2.01
C ILE A 54 -3.47 1.14 3.34
N ARG A 55 -2.80 1.72 4.35
CA ARG A 55 -3.42 2.05 5.64
C ARG A 55 -4.57 3.04 5.49
N SER A 56 -4.37 4.09 4.69
CA SER A 56 -5.43 5.07 4.40
C SER A 56 -6.63 4.40 3.71
N SER A 57 -6.36 3.50 2.76
CA SER A 57 -7.40 2.72 2.07
C SER A 57 -8.14 1.77 3.02
N TYR A 58 -7.41 1.08 3.91
CA TYR A 58 -7.98 0.20 4.92
C TYR A 58 -8.94 0.95 5.84
N ILE A 59 -8.50 2.08 6.43
CA ILE A 59 -9.34 2.89 7.32
C ILE A 59 -10.58 3.39 6.59
N PHE A 60 -10.41 3.89 5.36
CA PHE A 60 -11.50 4.38 4.54
C PHE A 60 -12.54 3.29 4.26
N TYR A 61 -12.12 2.10 3.81
CA TYR A 61 -13.06 1.00 3.52
C TYR A 61 -13.66 0.38 4.78
N LYS A 62 -12.91 0.37 5.88
CA LYS A 62 -13.42 -0.09 7.18
C LYS A 62 -14.57 0.79 7.67
N LYS A 63 -14.44 2.11 7.50
CA LYS A 63 -15.48 3.10 7.82
C LYS A 63 -16.65 3.03 6.84
N ALA A 64 -16.38 2.91 5.55
CA ALA A 64 -17.43 2.97 4.52
C ALA A 64 -18.33 1.74 4.46
N TYR A 65 -17.83 0.59 4.93
CA TYR A 65 -18.56 -0.68 4.96
C TYR A 65 -18.71 -1.19 6.40
N SER A 66 -18.83 -0.31 7.39
CA SER A 66 -18.94 -0.70 8.82
C SER A 66 -20.09 -1.66 9.08
N ASP A 67 -21.19 -1.48 8.33
CA ASP A 67 -22.45 -2.21 8.54
C ASP A 67 -22.49 -3.51 7.72
N ASP A 68 -21.56 -3.69 6.79
CA ASP A 68 -21.41 -4.90 5.98
C ASP A 68 -20.25 -5.74 6.50
N THR A 69 -20.56 -6.82 7.21
CA THR A 69 -19.57 -7.79 7.73
C THR A 69 -19.59 -9.13 6.99
N THR A 70 -20.53 -9.34 6.07
CA THR A 70 -20.79 -10.62 5.41
C THR A 70 -20.23 -10.65 3.99
N THR A 71 -20.11 -9.51 3.32
CA THR A 71 -19.59 -9.44 1.95
C THR A 71 -18.07 -9.35 1.94
N PHE A 72 -17.40 -10.37 1.38
CA PHE A 72 -15.93 -10.38 1.26
C PHE A 72 -15.39 -9.33 0.27
N LYS A 73 -16.06 -9.13 -0.88
CA LYS A 73 -15.66 -8.18 -1.93
C LYS A 73 -16.69 -7.08 -2.10
N VAL A 74 -16.30 -5.86 -1.78
CA VAL A 74 -17.15 -4.65 -1.85
C VAL A 74 -16.69 -3.75 -3.00
N PRO A 75 -17.58 -2.93 -3.59
CA PRO A 75 -17.18 -2.01 -4.66
C PRO A 75 -16.15 -0.99 -4.16
N LYS A 76 -15.26 -0.54 -5.05
CA LYS A 76 -14.37 0.59 -4.74
C LYS A 76 -15.16 1.88 -4.84
N ILE A 77 -15.05 2.76 -3.84
CA ILE A 77 -15.83 4.00 -3.78
C ILE A 77 -15.16 5.12 -4.60
N TYR A 78 -13.83 5.17 -4.61
CA TYR A 78 -13.09 6.25 -5.27
C TYR A 78 -12.48 5.87 -6.63
N ARG A 79 -12.64 4.62 -7.09
CA ARG A 79 -12.17 4.07 -8.40
C ARG A 79 -13.09 2.94 -8.87
N ARG A 80 -13.02 2.56 -10.15
CA ARG A 80 -13.72 1.36 -10.66
C ARG A 80 -13.10 0.08 -10.10
N GLY A 81 -13.92 -0.97 -9.93
CA GLY A 81 -13.50 -2.31 -9.48
C GLY A 81 -14.01 -2.68 -8.09
N LYS A 82 -13.54 -3.82 -7.58
CA LYS A 82 -13.86 -4.33 -6.23
C LYS A 82 -12.62 -4.31 -5.33
N THR A 83 -12.82 -4.19 -4.03
CA THR A 83 -11.80 -4.30 -2.99
C THR A 83 -12.21 -5.33 -1.94
N ILE A 84 -11.28 -5.72 -1.08
CA ILE A 84 -11.54 -6.60 0.04
C ILE A 84 -12.14 -5.80 1.20
N ASN A 85 -13.28 -6.25 1.72
CA ASN A 85 -13.93 -5.66 2.87
C ASN A 85 -13.11 -5.90 4.14
N PRO A 86 -12.60 -4.87 4.83
CA PRO A 86 -11.86 -5.01 6.09
C PRO A 86 -12.69 -5.62 7.24
N ASN A 87 -14.01 -5.51 7.18
CA ASN A 87 -14.93 -5.94 8.26
C ASN A 87 -15.34 -7.41 8.14
N HIS A 88 -15.15 -8.03 6.96
CA HIS A 88 -15.35 -9.47 6.79
C HIS A 88 -14.21 -10.26 7.47
N PRO A 89 -14.45 -11.38 8.17
CA PRO A 89 -13.40 -12.13 8.89
C PRO A 89 -12.21 -12.53 8.01
N ARG A 90 -12.47 -13.10 6.83
CA ARG A 90 -11.41 -13.41 5.84
C ARG A 90 -10.77 -12.15 5.27
N GLY A 91 -11.52 -11.05 5.18
CA GLY A 91 -11.01 -9.79 4.65
C GLY A 91 -10.02 -9.14 5.60
N LEU A 92 -10.33 -9.14 6.90
CA LEU A 92 -9.39 -8.74 7.96
C LEU A 92 -8.08 -9.53 7.88
N GLN A 93 -8.16 -10.86 7.68
CA GLN A 93 -6.97 -11.70 7.51
C GLN A 93 -6.17 -11.34 6.26
N THR A 94 -6.84 -11.08 5.12
CA THR A 94 -6.17 -10.60 3.90
C THR A 94 -5.44 -9.28 4.13
N TRP A 95 -6.09 -8.31 4.79
CA TRP A 95 -5.46 -7.02 5.10
C TRP A 95 -4.26 -7.17 6.05
N LYS A 96 -4.35 -8.05 7.07
CA LYS A 96 -3.19 -8.40 7.92
C LYS A 96 -2.02 -8.95 7.10
N GLY A 97 -2.30 -9.85 6.14
CA GLY A 97 -1.30 -10.38 5.22
C GLY A 97 -0.64 -9.29 4.37
N ILE A 98 -1.43 -8.36 3.83
CA ILE A 98 -0.91 -7.20 3.07
C ILE A 98 0.01 -6.35 3.95
N PHE A 99 -0.39 -6.00 5.17
CA PHE A 99 0.46 -5.24 6.08
C PHE A 99 1.74 -6.00 6.44
N GLY A 100 1.65 -7.31 6.69
CA GLY A 100 2.81 -8.16 6.95
C GLY A 100 3.80 -8.16 5.80
N PHE A 101 3.33 -8.29 4.56
CA PHE A 101 4.18 -8.23 3.37
C PHE A 101 4.93 -6.89 3.25
N ILE A 102 4.23 -5.78 3.51
CA ILE A 102 4.85 -4.45 3.47
C ILE A 102 5.95 -4.31 4.54
N ILE A 103 5.71 -4.83 5.75
CA ILE A 103 6.69 -4.81 6.83
C ILE A 103 7.93 -5.65 6.46
N ILE A 104 7.75 -6.84 5.88
CA ILE A 104 8.86 -7.68 5.41
C ILE A 104 9.67 -6.94 4.34
N GLY A 105 9.00 -6.31 3.37
CA GLY A 105 9.66 -5.49 2.34
C GLY A 105 10.46 -4.34 2.92
N PHE A 106 9.93 -3.65 3.93
CA PHE A 106 10.64 -2.60 4.65
C PHE A 106 11.94 -3.11 5.28
N PHE A 107 11.87 -4.20 6.06
CA PHE A 107 13.06 -4.76 6.70
C PHE A 107 14.08 -5.28 5.68
N LEU A 108 13.63 -5.88 4.57
CA LEU A 108 14.52 -6.26 3.48
C LEU A 108 15.25 -5.06 2.89
N GLY A 109 14.55 -3.93 2.68
CA GLY A 109 15.15 -2.68 2.24
C GLY A 109 16.23 -2.17 3.21
N ILE A 110 15.95 -2.20 4.51
CA ILE A 110 16.92 -1.81 5.55
C ILE A 110 18.14 -2.74 5.55
N ILE A 111 17.94 -4.05 5.45
CA ILE A 111 19.05 -5.02 5.39
C ILE A 111 19.94 -4.72 4.17
N LEU A 112 19.34 -4.57 2.98
CA LEU A 112 20.09 -4.26 1.76
C LEU A 112 20.83 -2.93 1.84
N PHE A 113 20.26 -1.94 2.52
CA PHE A 113 20.90 -0.65 2.77
C PHE A 113 22.09 -0.73 3.75
N MET A 114 22.08 -1.71 4.67
CA MET A 114 23.10 -1.88 5.70
C MET A 114 24.22 -2.87 5.33
N VAL A 115 23.99 -3.78 4.38
CA VAL A 115 24.86 -4.94 4.10
C VAL A 115 25.92 -4.67 3.01
N VAL A 116 26.08 -3.41 2.56
CA VAL A 116 27.14 -3.01 1.62
C VAL A 116 27.98 -1.89 2.19
#